data_AF-A0A4Y2HPN2-F1
#
_entry.id   AF-A0A4Y2HPN2-F1
#
_cell.length_a   1.000
_cell.length_b   1.000
_cell.length_c   1.000
_cell.angle_alpha   90.00
_cell.angle_beta   90.00
_cell.angle_gamma   90.00
#
_symmetry.space_group_name_H-M   'P 1'
#
loop_
_entity.id
_entity.type
_entity.pdbx_description
1 polymer ?
#
loop_
_entity_poly.entity_id
_entity_poly.type
_entity_poly.pdbx_seq_one_letter_code
_entity_poly.pdbx_strand_id
1 'polypeptide(L)'
;MELDSGSDYSIISSDELDRLWPNKKPKIFRLTFQLCDYQKSPIRIRGQIYVNVRYANFKGKLRLLIAEGSRANLLGMEWFKPLGIKFVGVYRTEIDVEFVLEEFKDVFSEDLGSYKGPAISLPIDPKFQSLLRQEIFRLQ
;
A
#
# COMPACT_ATOMS: atom_id res chain seq x y z
N MET A 1 -10.63 8.45 2.10
CA MET A 1 -9.49 7.51 2.22
C MET A 1 -9.60 6.53 1.07
N GLU A 2 -8.47 6.17 0.50
CA GLU A 2 -8.36 5.15 -0.54
C GLU A 2 -8.26 3.76 0.11
N LEU A 3 -8.93 2.77 -0.46
CA LEU A 3 -8.85 1.39 0.00
C LEU A 3 -7.57 0.76 -0.56
N ASP A 4 -6.64 0.35 0.30
CA ASP A 4 -5.33 -0.18 -0.12
C ASP A 4 -5.05 -1.54 0.55
N SER A 5 -5.15 -2.60 -0.24
CA SER A 5 -4.85 -3.97 0.19
C SER A 5 -3.37 -4.28 0.29
N GLY A 6 -2.50 -3.46 -0.28
CA GLY A 6 -1.05 -3.65 -0.15
C GLY A 6 -0.47 -2.97 1.09
N SER A 7 -1.27 -2.20 1.82
CA SER A 7 -0.90 -1.63 3.12
C SER A 7 -1.50 -2.41 4.28
N ASP A 8 -0.66 -2.88 5.20
CA ASP A 8 -1.11 -3.52 6.44
C ASP A 8 -1.93 -2.56 7.33
N TYR A 9 -1.52 -1.29 7.35
CA TYR A 9 -2.03 -0.28 8.28
C TYR A 9 -2.86 0.79 7.59
N SER A 10 -3.86 1.31 8.30
CA SER A 10 -4.54 2.54 7.89
C SER A 10 -3.74 3.76 8.30
N ILE A 11 -3.53 4.68 7.37
CA ILE A 11 -2.64 5.84 7.50
C ILE A 11 -3.38 7.09 7.06
N ILE A 12 -3.23 8.17 7.82
CA ILE A 12 -3.66 9.52 7.42
C ILE A 12 -2.49 10.50 7.53
N SER A 13 -2.52 11.57 6.74
CA SER A 13 -1.57 12.67 6.85
C SER A 13 -1.78 13.50 8.11
N SER A 14 -0.76 14.28 8.50
CA SER A 14 -0.90 15.31 9.53
C SER A 14 -1.95 16.35 9.19
N ASP A 15 -2.08 16.69 7.91
CA ASP A 15 -3.05 17.68 7.42
C ASP A 15 -4.48 17.13 7.60
N GLU A 16 -4.67 15.83 7.30
CA GLU A 16 -5.95 15.16 7.49
C GLU A 16 -6.31 15.01 8.97
N LEU A 17 -5.33 14.74 9.85
CA LEU A 17 -5.54 14.77 11.30
C LEU A 17 -6.06 16.13 11.75
N ASP A 18 -5.45 17.21 11.26
CA ASP A 18 -5.82 18.57 11.62
C ASP A 18 -7.20 18.95 11.06
N ARG A 19 -7.54 18.48 9.86
CA ARG A 19 -8.85 18.65 9.23
C ARG A 19 -9.96 17.91 9.97
N LEU A 20 -9.71 16.67 10.42
CA LEU A 20 -10.69 15.83 11.11
C LEU A 20 -10.89 16.24 12.57
N TRP A 21 -9.85 16.76 13.22
CA TRP A 21 -9.90 17.21 14.62
C TRP A 21 -9.37 18.64 14.79
N PRO A 22 -10.05 19.66 14.23
CA PRO A 22 -9.57 21.03 14.22
C PRO A 22 -9.48 21.64 15.63
N ASN A 23 -10.38 21.25 16.53
CA ASN A 23 -10.48 21.83 17.87
C ASN A 23 -9.74 21.01 18.94
N LYS A 24 -9.85 19.67 18.89
CA LYS A 24 -9.28 18.78 19.90
C LYS A 24 -8.78 17.49 19.26
N LYS A 25 -7.47 17.42 19.06
CA LYS A 25 -6.80 16.24 18.50
C LYS A 25 -6.85 15.05 19.49
N PRO A 26 -6.98 13.81 18.99
CA PRO A 26 -6.86 12.62 19.82
C PRO A 26 -5.47 12.53 20.46
N LYS A 27 -5.36 11.80 21.57
CA LYS A 27 -4.06 11.51 22.18
C LYS A 27 -3.23 10.65 21.20
N ILE A 28 -2.06 11.16 20.83
CA ILE A 28 -1.10 10.47 19.97
C ILE A 28 -0.19 9.61 20.84
N PHE A 29 -0.03 8.34 20.47
CA PHE A 29 0.86 7.37 21.10
C PHE A 29 2.08 7.13 20.22
N ARG A 30 3.23 6.81 20.83
CA ARG A 30 4.44 6.43 20.09
C ARG A 30 4.23 5.08 19.40
N LEU A 31 4.85 4.93 18.21
CA LEU A 31 5.02 3.62 17.58
C LEU A 31 6.24 2.92 18.17
N THR A 32 6.21 1.59 18.15
CA THR A 32 7.30 0.70 18.56
C THR A 32 8.05 0.08 17.38
N PHE A 33 7.66 0.45 16.15
CA PHE A 33 8.22 -0.07 14.91
C PHE A 33 8.36 1.05 13.88
N GLN A 34 9.22 0.82 12.87
CA GLN A 34 9.36 1.69 11.71
C GLN A 34 8.52 1.13 10.56
N LEU A 35 7.87 2.02 9.82
CA LEU A 35 7.16 1.68 8.61
C LEU A 35 7.98 2.09 7.40
N CYS A 36 7.99 1.26 6.37
CA CYS A 36 8.62 1.57 5.09
C CYS A 36 7.59 1.47 3.97
N ASP A 37 7.83 2.19 2.88
CA ASP A 37 7.11 1.96 1.63
C ASP A 37 7.64 0.72 0.90
N TYR A 38 7.05 0.40 -0.25
CA TYR A 38 7.43 -0.74 -1.08
C TYR A 38 8.90 -0.70 -1.55
N GLN A 39 9.51 0.48 -1.61
CA GLN A 39 10.93 0.66 -1.97
C GLN A 39 11.85 0.53 -0.77
N LYS A 40 11.32 0.12 0.39
CA LYS A 40 12.01 0.07 1.68
C LYS A 40 12.43 1.45 2.18
N SER A 41 11.86 2.53 1.62
CA SER A 41 12.14 3.87 2.11
C SER A 41 11.32 4.12 3.38
N PRO A 42 11.94 4.64 4.46
CA PRO A 42 11.25 4.83 5.72
C PRO A 42 10.18 5.92 5.60
N ILE A 43 8.97 5.61 6.07
CA ILE A 43 7.87 6.56 6.18
C ILE A 43 7.98 7.25 7.55
N ARG A 44 8.03 8.58 7.54
CA ARG A 44 8.00 9.36 8.78
C ARG A 44 6.59 9.33 9.38
N ILE A 45 6.44 8.57 10.45
CA ILE A 45 5.20 8.46 11.22
C ILE A 45 5.35 9.26 12.52
N ARG A 46 4.47 10.25 12.72
CA ARG A 46 4.40 11.07 13.92
C ARG A 46 3.93 10.27 15.14
N GLY A 47 3.05 9.30 14.91
CA GLY A 47 2.52 8.44 15.96
C GLY A 47 1.28 7.68 15.50
N GLN A 48 0.61 7.06 16.45
CA GLN A 48 -0.64 6.34 16.25
C GLN A 48 -1.75 6.91 17.14
N ILE A 49 -2.98 6.87 16.65
CA ILE A 49 -4.19 7.24 17.39
C ILE A 49 -5.19 6.09 17.34
N TYR A 50 -6.14 6.08 18.27
CA TYR A 50 -7.29 5.18 18.25
C TYR A 50 -8.57 5.99 18.10
N VAL A 51 -9.33 5.69 17.05
CA VAL A 51 -10.54 6.42 16.69
C VAL A 51 -11.75 5.53 16.84
N ASN A 52 -12.86 6.11 17.29
CA ASN A 52 -14.13 5.39 17.35
C ASN A 52 -14.70 5.29 15.94
N VAL A 53 -14.93 4.08 15.47
CA VAL A 53 -15.49 3.80 14.14
C VAL A 53 -16.83 3.11 14.30
N ARG A 54 -17.81 3.54 13.49
CA ARG A 54 -19.12 2.92 13.37
C ARG A 54 -19.43 2.72 11.90
N TYR A 55 -19.61 1.47 11.49
CA TYR A 55 -19.94 1.11 10.12
C TYR A 55 -20.67 -0.23 10.10
N ALA A 56 -21.82 -0.29 9.44
CA ALA A 56 -22.71 -1.46 9.46
C ALA A 56 -22.91 -1.98 10.90
N ASN A 57 -22.56 -3.25 11.14
CA ASN A 57 -22.67 -3.89 12.47
C ASN A 57 -21.44 -3.67 13.35
N PHE A 58 -20.40 -3.02 12.85
CA PHE A 58 -19.19 -2.73 13.61
C PHE A 58 -19.31 -1.43 14.39
N LYS A 59 -18.98 -1.50 15.69
CA LYS A 59 -18.79 -0.35 16.56
C LYS A 59 -17.61 -0.63 17.48
N GLY A 60 -16.50 0.07 17.29
CA GLY A 60 -15.28 -0.19 18.04
C GLY A 60 -14.22 0.88 17.85
N LYS A 61 -13.07 0.69 18.50
CA LYS A 61 -11.89 1.53 18.27
C LYS A 61 -10.98 0.86 17.25
N LEU A 62 -10.55 1.63 16.26
CA LEU A 62 -9.56 1.20 15.28
C LEU A 62 -8.36 2.15 15.29
N ARG A 63 -7.19 1.62 14.96
CA ARG A 63 -5.94 2.37 14.95
C ARG A 63 -5.77 3.14 13.64
N LEU A 64 -5.26 4.37 13.71
CA LEU A 64 -4.72 5.11 12.56
C LEU A 64 -3.28 5.52 12.83
N LEU A 65 -2.43 5.36 11.83
CA LEU A 65 -1.08 5.93 11.84
C LEU A 65 -1.12 7.34 11.24
N ILE A 66 -0.33 8.25 11.83
CA ILE A 66 -0.25 9.64 11.39
C ILE A 66 1.07 9.84 10.66
N ALA A 67 1.04 9.91 9.33
CA ALA A 67 2.21 10.22 8.53
C ALA A 67 2.47 11.74 8.50
N GLU A 68 3.74 12.13 8.48
CA GLU A 68 4.12 13.53 8.31
C GLU A 68 3.91 14.03 6.88
N GLY A 69 3.45 15.29 6.76
CA GLY A 69 3.25 15.99 5.50
C GLY A 69 1.98 15.57 4.76
N SER A 70 1.78 16.15 3.59
CA SER A 70 0.62 15.87 2.73
C SER A 70 0.85 14.57 1.95
N ARG A 71 0.30 13.47 2.46
CA ARG A 71 0.33 12.13 1.84
C ARG A 71 -1.09 11.62 1.64
N ALA A 72 -1.24 10.67 0.72
CA ALA A 72 -2.50 9.97 0.52
C ALA A 72 -2.97 9.30 1.82
N ASN A 73 -4.28 9.34 2.06
CA ASN A 73 -4.90 8.74 3.23
C ASN A 73 -5.40 7.34 2.86
N LEU A 74 -4.79 6.30 3.43
CA LEU A 74 -4.98 4.90 3.05
C LEU A 74 -5.76 4.15 4.13
N LEU A 75 -6.73 3.35 3.71
CA LEU A 75 -7.44 2.38 4.53
C LEU A 75 -6.80 1.02 4.25
N GLY A 76 -5.95 0.58 5.18
CA GLY A 76 -5.20 -0.67 5.09
C GLY A 76 -5.92 -1.86 5.71
N MET A 77 -5.32 -3.03 5.54
CA MET A 77 -5.93 -4.34 5.84
C MET A 77 -6.37 -4.51 7.29
N GLU A 78 -5.72 -3.86 8.27
CA GLU A 78 -6.14 -3.89 9.68
C GLU A 78 -7.62 -3.49 9.85
N TRP A 79 -8.14 -2.63 8.97
CA TRP A 79 -9.54 -2.18 9.01
C TRP A 79 -10.49 -3.08 8.22
N PHE A 80 -10.00 -3.97 7.36
CA PHE A 80 -10.87 -4.72 6.43
C PHE A 80 -11.80 -5.67 7.16
N LYS A 81 -11.25 -6.54 8.02
CA LYS A 81 -12.04 -7.48 8.82
C LYS A 81 -13.06 -6.76 9.72
N PRO A 82 -12.68 -5.73 10.51
CA PRO A 82 -13.65 -4.92 11.26
C PRO A 82 -14.77 -4.33 10.41
N LEU A 83 -14.46 -3.86 9.20
CA LEU A 83 -15.44 -3.23 8.31
C LEU A 83 -16.19 -4.21 7.40
N GLY A 84 -15.91 -5.51 7.50
CA GLY A 84 -16.52 -6.53 6.66
C GLY A 84 -16.05 -6.51 5.20
N ILE A 85 -14.92 -5.85 4.91
CA ILE A 85 -14.29 -5.87 3.58
C ILE A 85 -13.62 -7.24 3.41
N LYS A 86 -14.00 -7.94 2.34
CA LYS A 86 -13.52 -9.29 2.03
C LYS A 86 -13.13 -9.36 0.56
N PHE A 87 -12.01 -10.00 0.29
CA PHE A 87 -11.69 -10.50 -1.05
C PHE A 87 -12.25 -11.91 -1.13
N VAL A 88 -13.21 -12.12 -2.02
CA VAL A 88 -13.98 -13.38 -2.10
C VAL A 88 -13.33 -14.37 -3.08
N GLY A 89 -12.08 -14.14 -3.46
CA GLY A 89 -11.36 -14.90 -4.48
C GLY A 89 -11.58 -14.35 -5.89
N VAL A 90 -11.06 -15.09 -6.87
CA VAL A 90 -11.23 -14.78 -8.29
C VAL A 90 -12.59 -15.28 -8.74
N TYR A 91 -13.51 -14.37 -9.08
CA TYR A 91 -14.87 -14.72 -9.47
C TYR A 91 -14.93 -15.49 -10.80
N ARG A 92 -14.07 -15.13 -11.75
CA ARG A 92 -13.93 -15.79 -13.05
C ARG A 92 -12.55 -15.47 -13.62
N THR A 93 -11.87 -16.46 -14.18
CA THR A 93 -10.77 -16.25 -15.11
C THR A 93 -11.32 -16.42 -16.53
N GLU A 94 -11.07 -15.46 -17.42
CA GLU A 94 -11.44 -15.59 -18.84
C GLU A 94 -10.42 -16.44 -19.61
N ILE A 95 -9.24 -16.62 -19.01
CA ILE A 95 -8.10 -17.33 -19.57
C ILE A 95 -7.77 -18.49 -18.63
N ASP A 96 -7.38 -19.61 -19.22
CA ASP A 96 -6.87 -20.75 -18.47
C ASP A 96 -5.60 -20.35 -17.70
N VAL A 97 -5.57 -20.65 -16.40
CA VAL A 97 -4.42 -20.29 -15.56
C VAL A 97 -3.18 -21.04 -16.04
N GLU A 98 -3.33 -22.29 -16.47
CA GLU A 98 -2.26 -23.08 -17.09
C GLU A 98 -1.69 -22.41 -18.34
N PHE A 99 -2.53 -21.77 -19.16
CA PHE A 99 -2.07 -21.04 -20.35
C PHE A 99 -1.21 -19.83 -19.96
N VAL A 100 -1.65 -19.04 -18.96
CA VAL A 100 -0.88 -17.87 -18.48
C VAL A 100 0.43 -18.30 -17.85
N LEU A 101 0.42 -19.39 -17.08
CA LEU A 101 1.63 -19.95 -16.46
C LEU A 101 2.63 -20.46 -17.51
N GLU A 102 2.17 -21.07 -18.59
CA GLU A 102 3.02 -21.49 -19.73
C GLU A 102 3.55 -20.28 -20.52
N GLU A 103 2.68 -19.34 -20.89
CA GLU A 103 3.05 -18.15 -21.68
C GLU A 103 4.08 -17.29 -20.95
N PHE A 104 3.92 -17.12 -19.64
CA PHE A 104 4.77 -16.28 -18.80
C PHE A 104 5.64 -17.09 -17.83
N LYS A 105 6.00 -18.33 -18.17
CA LYS A 105 6.81 -19.20 -17.28
C LYS A 105 8.10 -18.55 -16.80
N ASP A 106 8.72 -17.71 -17.64
CA ASP A 106 9.96 -17.00 -17.33
C ASP A 106 9.76 -15.87 -16.29
N VAL A 107 8.53 -15.39 -16.09
CA VAL A 107 8.18 -14.44 -15.01
C VAL A 107 8.17 -15.13 -13.65
N PHE A 108 7.73 -16.39 -13.63
CA PHE A 108 7.56 -17.19 -12.41
C PHE A 108 8.72 -18.14 -12.13
N SER A 109 9.74 -18.17 -13.00
CA SER A 109 10.93 -19.00 -12.77
C SER A 109 11.74 -18.45 -11.60
N GLU A 110 12.36 -19.34 -10.82
CA GLU A 110 13.25 -18.94 -9.72
C GLU A 110 14.51 -18.19 -10.20
N ASP A 111 14.84 -18.30 -11.48
CA ASP A 111 15.89 -17.54 -12.14
C ASP A 111 15.41 -16.13 -12.51
N LEU A 112 16.21 -15.09 -12.20
CA LEU A 112 16.00 -13.77 -12.81
C LEU A 112 16.34 -13.87 -14.30
N GLY A 113 15.32 -14.11 -15.13
CA GLY A 113 15.44 -14.05 -16.58
C GLY A 113 16.09 -12.74 -17.02
N SER A 114 16.98 -12.81 -18.02
CA SER A 114 17.55 -11.63 -18.67
C SER A 114 16.81 -11.37 -19.97
N TYR A 115 16.48 -10.10 -20.25
CA TYR A 115 15.90 -9.73 -21.54
C TYR A 115 16.83 -10.16 -22.68
N LYS A 116 16.32 -11.01 -23.59
CA LYS A 116 17.10 -11.59 -24.71
C LYS A 116 16.83 -10.92 -26.07
N GLY A 117 16.03 -9.85 -26.10
CA GLY A 117 15.74 -9.12 -27.33
C GLY A 117 16.82 -8.11 -27.72
N PRO A 118 16.59 -7.30 -28.77
CA PRO A 118 17.53 -6.28 -29.24
C PRO A 118 17.88 -5.27 -28.16
N ALA A 119 19.12 -4.76 -28.15
CA ALA A 119 19.58 -3.78 -27.16
C ALA A 119 18.58 -2.62 -27.00
N ILE A 120 17.97 -2.51 -25.82
CA ILE A 120 17.01 -1.46 -25.49
C ILE A 120 17.81 -0.26 -24.98
N SER A 121 17.69 0.89 -25.64
CA SER A 121 18.09 2.17 -25.07
C SER A 121 16.87 2.81 -24.44
N LEU A 122 16.87 2.95 -23.12
CA LEU A 122 15.87 3.75 -22.42
C LEU A 122 16.45 5.17 -22.29
N PRO A 123 15.96 6.16 -23.07
CA PRO A 123 16.35 7.54 -22.85
C PRO A 123 15.77 7.98 -21.50
N ILE A 124 16.61 8.00 -20.47
CA ILE A 124 16.21 8.41 -19.13
C ILE A 124 16.39 9.92 -19.04
N ASP A 125 15.28 10.65 -18.86
CA ASP A 125 15.37 12.04 -18.41
C ASP A 125 16.01 12.03 -17.00
N PRO A 126 17.13 12.74 -16.78
CA PRO A 126 17.85 12.77 -15.51
C PRO A 126 16.97 13.06 -14.28
N LYS A 127 15.84 13.74 -14.47
CA LYS A 127 14.89 14.05 -13.39
C LYS A 127 14.13 12.83 -12.86
N PHE A 128 14.06 11.74 -13.63
CA PHE A 128 13.25 10.56 -13.31
C PHE A 128 14.10 9.29 -13.09
N GLN A 129 15.42 9.41 -12.93
CA GLN A 129 16.31 8.28 -12.65
C GLN A 129 15.91 7.46 -11.41
N SER A 130 15.25 8.07 -10.41
CA SER A 130 14.76 7.37 -9.22
C SER A 130 13.50 6.55 -9.45
N LEU A 131 12.72 6.84 -10.51
CA LEU A 131 11.45 6.18 -10.81
C LEU A 131 11.61 4.88 -11.60
N LEU A 132 12.71 4.69 -12.34
CA LEU A 132 12.96 3.43 -13.07
C LEU A 132 13.26 2.23 -12.16
N ARG A 133 13.62 2.46 -10.88
CA ARG A 133 13.62 1.38 -9.88
C ARG A 133 12.21 0.91 -9.50
N GLN A 134 11.14 1.60 -9.89
CA GLN A 134 9.78 1.33 -9.42
C GLN A 134 8.95 0.44 -10.35
N GLU A 135 9.28 0.36 -11.65
CA GLU A 135 8.49 -0.46 -12.59
C GLU A 135 9.08 -1.87 -12.83
N ILE A 136 10.40 -2.06 -12.73
CA ILE A 136 11.03 -3.37 -12.98
C ILE A 136 10.75 -4.39 -11.86
N PHE A 137 10.38 -3.94 -10.65
CA PHE A 137 10.03 -4.83 -9.53
C PHE A 137 8.53 -5.15 -9.42
N ARG A 138 7.70 -4.78 -10.41
CA ARG A 138 6.26 -5.09 -10.43
C ARG A 138 5.89 -6.50 -10.94
N LEU A 139 6.87 -7.41 -11.04
CA LEU A 139 6.65 -8.84 -11.31
C LEU A 139 7.30 -9.68 -10.21
N GLN A 140 6.75 -9.62 -8.99
CA GLN A 140 6.99 -10.61 -7.93
C GLN A 140 5.67 -11.23 -7.50
#